data_AF-A0A7X9TW64-F1
#
_entry.id   AF-A0A7X9TW64-F1
#
_cell.length_a   1.000
_cell.length_b   1.000
_cell.length_c   1.000
_cell.angle_alpha   90.00
_cell.angle_beta   90.00
_cell.angle_gamma   90.00
#
_symmetry.space_group_name_H-M   'P 1'
#
loop_
_entity.id
_entity.type
_entity.pdbx_description
1 polymer ?
#
loop_
_entity_poly.entity_id
_entity_poly.type
_entity_poly.pdbx_seq_one_letter_code
_entity_poly.pdbx_strand_id
1 'polypeptide(L)' 'MNRQKKLKQLFKAKAKKASAKLAPKSKDQYISKADREKLAAQAAEDSGLPRES' A
#
# COMPACT_ATOMS: atom_id res chain seq x y z
N MET A 1 24.06 11.19 15.26
CA MET A 1 23.05 10.23 15.73
C MET A 1 22.68 10.58 17.16
N ASN A 2 21.84 11.60 17.34
CA ASN A 2 21.49 12.07 18.68
C ASN A 2 20.15 11.42 19.07
N ARG A 3 19.99 11.08 20.35
CA ARG A 3 18.81 10.39 20.91
C ARG A 3 17.50 11.01 20.43
N GLN A 4 17.45 12.34 20.33
CA GLN A 4 16.30 13.09 19.83
C GLN A 4 15.93 12.74 18.38
N LYS A 5 16.90 12.57 17.47
CA LYS A 5 16.65 12.18 16.07
C LYS A 5 16.12 10.74 16.00
N LYS A 6 16.68 9.83 16.81
CA LYS A 6 16.24 8.43 16.89
C LYS A 6 14.81 8.30 17.41
N LEU A 7 14.45 9.05 18.45
CA LEU A 7 13.09 9.12 18.97
C LEU A 7 12.11 9.68 17.94
N LYS A 8 12.46 10.78 17.26
CA LYS A 8 11.64 11.35 16.18
C LYS A 8 11.40 10.35 15.05
N GLN A 9 12.41 9.59 14.65
CA GLN A 9 12.28 8.55 13.61
C GLN A 9 11.36 7.41 14.06
N LEU A 10 11.52 6.92 15.30
CA LEU A 10 10.67 5.87 15.87
C LEU A 10 9.21 6.30 15.96
N PHE A 11 8.93 7.52 16.44
CA PHE A 11 7.57 8.03 16.54
C PHE A 11 6.92 8.20 15.17
N LYS A 12 7.65 8.72 14.17
CA LYS A 12 7.15 8.81 12.79
C LYS A 12 6.81 7.44 12.20
N ALA A 13 7.66 6.44 12.42
CA ALA A 13 7.41 5.08 11.95
C ALA A 13 6.16 4.46 12.61
N LYS A 14 6.00 4.64 13.92
CA LYS A 14 4.81 4.18 14.67
C LYS A 14 3.53 4.88 14.20
N ALA A 15 3.58 6.21 14.03
CA ALA A 15 2.46 6.99 13.52
C ALA A 15 2.05 6.52 12.12
N LYS A 16 3.01 6.36 11.19
CA LYS A 16 2.74 5.85 9.83
C LYS A 16 2.09 4.47 9.85
N LYS A 17 2.56 3.56 10.71
CA LYS A 17 1.96 2.23 10.87
C LYS A 17 0.54 2.30 11.45
N ALA A 18 0.28 3.17 12.42
CA ALA A 18 -1.04 3.35 13.00
C ALA A 18 -2.03 3.96 11.98
N SER A 19 -1.62 5.01 11.26
CA SER A 19 -2.45 5.65 10.22
C SER A 19 -2.79 4.70 9.07
N ALA A 20 -1.84 3.85 8.65
CA ALA A 20 -2.09 2.85 7.61
C ALA A 20 -3.10 1.76 8.05
N LYS A 21 -3.15 1.44 9.35
CA LYS A 21 -4.13 0.50 9.91
C LYS A 21 -5.50 1.13 10.11
N LEU A 22 -5.53 2.40 10.52
CA LEU A 22 -6.77 3.12 10.83
C LEU A 22 -7.51 3.56 9.56
N ALA A 23 -6.78 3.95 8.52
CA ALA A 23 -7.33 4.38 7.25
C ALA A 23 -6.70 3.55 6.12
N PRO A 24 -7.17 2.31 5.87
CA PRO A 24 -6.83 1.61 4.65
C PRO A 24 -7.19 2.52 3.48
N LYS A 25 -6.19 2.82 2.65
CA LYS A 25 -6.32 3.75 1.51
C LYS A 25 -7.26 3.22 0.42
N SER A 26 -7.65 1.96 0.52
CA SER A 26 -8.63 1.30 -0.32
C SER A 26 -10.03 1.53 0.25
N LYS A 27 -10.63 2.65 -0.13
CA LYS A 27 -12.07 2.60 -0.42
C LYS A 27 -12.19 1.92 -1.78
N ASP A 28 -13.19 1.07 -1.97
CA ASP A 28 -13.50 0.55 -3.29
C ASP A 28 -13.79 1.73 -4.20
N GLN A 29 -12.85 2.04 -5.09
CA GLN A 29 -13.03 3.07 -6.09
C GLN A 29 -14.20 2.60 -6.96
N TYR A 30 -15.18 3.48 -7.16
CA TYR A 30 -16.26 3.19 -8.09
C TYR A 30 -15.65 3.17 -9.50
N ILE A 31 -15.37 1.96 -9.97
CA ILE A 31 -14.76 1.68 -11.26
C ILE A 31 -15.90 1.25 -12.19
N SER A 32 -15.99 1.86 -13.37
CA SER A 32 -16.99 1.49 -14.37
C SER A 32 -16.82 0.02 -14.78
N LYS A 33 -17.89 -0.64 -15.29
CA LYS A 33 -17.81 -2.07 -15.68
C LYS A 33 -16.63 -2.36 -16.62
N ALA A 34 -16.38 -1.48 -17.59
CA ALA A 34 -15.28 -1.61 -18.54
C ALA A 34 -13.90 -1.53 -17.89
N ASP A 35 -13.74 -0.71 -16.85
CA ASP A 35 -12.46 -0.53 -16.19
C ASP A 35 -12.18 -1.65 -15.17
N ARG A 36 -13.23 -2.31 -14.67
CA ARG A 36 -13.10 -3.50 -13.81
C ARG A 36 -12.55 -4.70 -14.57
N GLU A 37 -12.97 -4.88 -15.83
CA GLU A 37 -12.46 -5.94 -16.70
C GLU A 37 -10.97 -5.72 -17.05
N LYS A 38 -10.59 -4.47 -17.33
CA LYS A 38 -9.18 -4.10 -17.57
C LYS A 38 -8.29 -4.32 -16.34
N LEU A 39 -8.78 -3.97 -15.16
CA LEU A 39 -8.04 -4.18 -13.92
C LEU A 39 -7.97 -5.65 -13.51
N ALA A 40 -9.01 -6.46 -13.79
CA ALA A 40 -8.97 -7.90 -13.58
C ALA A 40 -7.97 -8.58 -14.53
N ALA A 41 -7.90 -8.15 -15.80
CA ALA A 41 -6.89 -8.62 -16.75
C ALA A 41 -5.47 -8.23 -16.32
N GLN A 42 -5.26 -6.99 -15.87
CA GLN A 42 -3.96 -6.54 -15.37
C GLN A 42 -3.55 -7.22 -14.05
N ALA A 43 -4.48 -7.46 -13.13
CA ALA A 43 -4.20 -8.17 -11.88
C ALA A 43 -3.91 -9.67 -12.10
N ALA A 44 -4.51 -10.28 -13.13
CA ALA A 44 -4.18 -11.65 -13.54
C ALA A 44 -2.76 -11.74 -14.12
N GLU A 45 -2.31 -10.73 -14.88
CA GLU A 45 -0.94 -10.64 -15.41
C GLU A 45 0.10 -10.40 -14.29
N ASP A 46 -0.20 -9.53 -13.32
CA ASP A 46 0.75 -9.15 -12.25
C ASP A 46 0.85 -10.22 -11.13
N SER A 47 -0.14 -11.11 -11.01
CA SER A 47 -0.10 -12.25 -10.08
C SER A 47 0.59 -13.49 -10.65
N GLY A 48 1.05 -13.43 -11.89
CA GLY A 48 1.67 -14.54 -12.63
C GLY A 48 3.20 -14.49 -12.75
N LEU A 49 3.89 -13.50 -12.19
CA LEU A 49 5.36 -13.44 -12.24
C LEU A 49 5.98 -13.83 -10.88
N PRO A 50 6.47 -15.07 -10.71
CA PRO A 50 7.42 -15.33 -9.65
C PRO A 50 8.66 -14.48 -9.92
N ARG A 51 8.96 -13.60 -8.96
CA ARG A 51 10.22 -12.89 -8.86
C ARG A 51 11.34 -13.90 -8.67
N GLU A 52 11.96 -14.33 -9.76
CA GLU A 52 13.24 -15.04 -9.77
C GLU A 52 14.36 -14.11 -10.22
N SER A 53 15.52 -14.23 -9.55
CA SER A 53 16.78 -13.46 -9.60
C SER A 53 16.98 -12.45 -8.47
#